data_AF-A0A078K6F8-F1
#
_entry.id   AF-A0A078K6F8-F1
#
_cell.length_a   1.000
_cell.length_b   1.000
_cell.length_c   1.000
_cell.angle_alpha   90.00
_cell.angle_beta   90.00
_cell.angle_gamma   90.00
#
_symmetry.space_group_name_H-M   'P 1'
#
loop_
_entity.id
_entity.type
_entity.pdbx_description
1 polymer ?
#
loop_
_entity_poly.entity_id
_entity_poly.type
_entity_poly.pdbx_seq_one_letter_code
_entity_poly.pdbx_strand_id
1 'polypeptide(L)'
;MRIILVKGLILYMYFTYLKNHGNAKLNENKYTLIRVYYKDNFKLYKKKKIEYKKDHINSKINYSRHTKINTDINLFKSCIPFIKNNKGVFFIGSNINIKNKITNLKKKNMSILSCNNIDETLGGGDQNIFELENISQSLNNIYRKRKNEIEPLIQVAPMINVTNRHFRALVRIISKKVQLWTEMIVDNTLLYNINNLEEHLGFNKNEHPIVCQLGGSDPTSLSEAAILVEQAGYDEININVGCPSTKVANKGAFGAYLMKNPQLVKNIVYEIKKKVQIPVTVKIRTGVDNLDSFSFLRSFIETVSSAGCDHFIIHSRKAWLKGLDPKQNRSIPPLEYNKVFDLCKLYPHIKFTLNGGIKSIEQGVALLNGYAPINNMSGKHNNSTDNNYIKIEDYDINPLYGVMIGRACMENITVLAKTDKLVYNYDSPSTAHSRRTVLDAYKFYLEQNSSFYTLVNAFELLKPILGILKGMPGHRLFRNKIDSYIRKYASTLNCAQILDKAMEDVDNIAPGCLDLILDDYKAQQEYIKNY
;
A
#
# COMPACT_ATOMS: atom_id res chain seq x y z
N MET A 1 9.51 -28.34 6.19
CA MET A 1 9.44 -28.01 7.62
C MET A 1 8.84 -29.20 8.37
N ARG A 2 9.17 -29.40 9.65
CA ARG A 2 8.44 -30.26 10.60
C ARG A 2 8.20 -29.50 11.90
N ILE A 3 7.15 -29.87 12.64
CA ILE A 3 6.82 -29.31 13.95
C ILE A 3 6.75 -30.47 14.94
N ILE A 4 7.34 -30.30 16.12
CA ILE A 4 7.45 -31.36 17.15
C ILE A 4 7.19 -30.75 18.53
N LEU A 5 6.41 -31.42 19.38
CA LEU A 5 6.16 -31.01 20.77
C LEU A 5 7.06 -31.80 21.72
N VAL A 6 7.82 -31.11 22.59
CA VAL A 6 8.78 -31.74 23.53
C VAL A 6 8.73 -31.04 24.89
N LYS A 7 8.39 -31.77 25.96
CA LYS A 7 8.36 -31.26 27.36
C LYS A 7 7.68 -29.87 27.52
N GLY A 8 6.55 -29.65 26.85
CA GLY A 8 5.79 -28.40 26.91
C GLY A 8 6.19 -27.32 25.88
N LEU A 9 7.22 -27.57 25.07
CA LEU A 9 7.74 -26.66 24.05
C LEU A 9 7.30 -27.09 22.65
N ILE A 10 6.93 -26.13 21.81
CA ILE A 10 6.70 -26.34 20.37
C ILE A 10 8.01 -26.02 19.63
N LEU A 11 8.56 -27.00 18.89
CA LEU A 11 9.75 -26.87 18.05
C LEU A 11 9.37 -26.79 16.57
N TYR A 12 9.94 -25.85 15.83
CA TYR A 12 9.76 -25.70 14.38
C TYR A 12 11.10 -25.95 13.67
N MET A 13 11.21 -27.05 12.94
CA MET A 13 12.45 -27.53 12.32
C MET A 13 12.40 -27.36 10.80
N TYR A 14 13.40 -26.68 10.25
CA TYR A 14 13.54 -26.39 8.82
C TYR A 14 14.69 -27.19 8.23
N PHE A 15 14.38 -27.98 7.21
CA PHE A 15 15.33 -28.83 6.50
C PHE A 15 15.41 -28.38 5.05
N THR A 16 16.61 -28.43 4.45
CA THR A 16 16.82 -28.30 3.01
C THR A 16 17.04 -29.67 2.38
N TYR A 17 16.81 -29.79 1.07
CA TYR A 17 17.08 -30.99 0.28
C TYR A 17 18.35 -30.76 -0.55
N LEU A 18 19.34 -31.67 -0.44
CA LEU A 18 20.54 -31.62 -1.25
C LEU A 18 20.39 -32.59 -2.43
N LYS A 19 20.22 -32.04 -3.63
CA LYS A 19 20.16 -32.81 -4.88
C LYS A 19 21.59 -33.07 -5.35
N ASN A 20 22.08 -34.30 -5.23
CA ASN A 20 23.43 -34.66 -5.64
C ASN A 20 23.61 -34.49 -7.17
N HIS A 21 24.39 -33.50 -7.57
CA HIS A 21 24.88 -33.36 -8.95
C HIS A 21 26.24 -34.06 -9.09
N GLY A 22 26.21 -35.40 -9.16
CA GLY A 22 27.41 -36.23 -9.31
C GLY A 22 27.07 -37.72 -9.35
N ASN A 23 27.70 -38.43 -10.31
CA ASN A 23 27.46 -39.82 -10.72
C ASN A 23 27.01 -40.84 -9.64
N ALA A 24 25.81 -41.39 -9.86
CA ALA A 24 25.38 -42.79 -9.68
C ALA A 24 25.58 -43.55 -8.33
N LYS A 25 24.61 -44.43 -8.03
CA LYS A 25 24.59 -45.41 -6.92
C LYS A 25 24.54 -44.84 -5.50
N LEU A 26 23.44 -44.17 -5.13
CA LEU A 26 22.87 -44.17 -3.77
C LEU A 26 21.44 -43.63 -3.80
N ASN A 27 20.42 -44.50 -3.68
CA ASN A 27 19.00 -44.12 -3.66
C ASN A 27 18.57 -43.62 -2.26
N GLU A 28 19.25 -42.60 -1.74
CA GLU A 28 18.99 -42.01 -0.42
C GLU A 28 18.67 -40.52 -0.54
N ASN A 29 17.39 -40.14 -0.35
CA ASN A 29 16.96 -38.75 -0.29
C ASN A 29 17.49 -38.08 1.00
N LYS A 30 18.63 -37.40 0.92
CA LYS A 30 19.29 -36.75 2.06
C LYS A 30 18.80 -35.32 2.26
N TYR A 31 18.23 -35.08 3.44
CA TYR A 31 17.77 -33.78 3.91
C TYR A 31 18.65 -33.29 5.06
N THR A 32 19.07 -32.03 4.99
CA THR A 32 19.93 -31.40 6.00
C THR A 32 19.13 -30.43 6.85
N LEU A 33 19.20 -30.56 8.18
CA LEU A 33 18.60 -29.61 9.12
C LEU A 33 19.37 -28.28 9.05
N ILE A 34 18.67 -27.16 8.82
CA ILE A 34 19.30 -25.83 8.64
C ILE A 34 18.88 -24.81 9.70
N ARG A 35 17.67 -24.90 10.28
CA ARG A 35 17.21 -24.02 11.39
C ARG A 35 16.25 -24.73 12.32
N VAL A 36 16.24 -24.33 13.59
CA VAL A 36 15.23 -24.71 14.60
C VAL A 36 14.80 -23.47 15.37
N TYR A 37 13.49 -23.31 15.58
CA TYR A 37 12.88 -22.31 16.45
C TYR A 37 12.09 -23.01 17.57
N TYR A 38 11.87 -22.36 18.71
CA TYR A 38 11.04 -22.90 19.79
C TYR A 38 10.07 -21.86 20.37
N LYS A 39 8.95 -22.32 20.94
CA LYS A 39 8.00 -21.53 21.71
C LYS A 39 7.69 -22.24 23.04
N ASP A 40 7.80 -21.50 24.14
CA ASP A 40 7.52 -21.96 25.51
C ASP A 40 6.07 -21.63 25.92
N ASN A 41 5.33 -22.64 26.37
CA ASN A 41 3.96 -22.52 26.83
C ASN A 41 3.83 -22.41 28.37
N PHE A 42 4.92 -22.45 29.16
CA PHE A 42 4.85 -22.45 30.64
C PHE A 42 4.18 -21.20 31.26
N LYS A 43 3.98 -20.11 30.50
CA LYS A 43 3.19 -18.94 30.95
C LYS A 43 1.68 -19.20 31.03
N LEU A 44 1.13 -20.26 30.42
CA LEU A 44 -0.30 -20.56 30.43
C LEU A 44 -0.76 -21.38 31.65
N TYR A 45 0.15 -21.97 32.43
CA TYR A 45 -0.18 -22.89 33.54
C TYR A 45 0.21 -22.40 34.94
N LYS A 46 0.30 -21.09 35.17
CA LYS A 46 0.49 -20.54 36.53
C LYS A 46 -0.83 -20.46 37.34
N LYS A 47 -1.62 -21.54 37.37
CA LYS A 47 -2.87 -21.59 38.17
C LYS A 47 -3.31 -22.97 38.71
N LYS A 48 -2.37 -23.75 39.28
CA LYS A 48 -2.63 -24.68 40.41
C LYS A 48 -1.31 -25.21 41.02
N LYS A 49 -1.31 -25.51 42.33
CA LYS A 49 -0.31 -26.38 42.97
C LYS A 49 -0.53 -27.83 42.51
N ILE A 50 0.53 -28.63 42.51
CA ILE A 50 0.61 -30.00 43.09
C ILE A 50 2.03 -30.54 42.86
N GLU A 51 2.58 -31.29 43.82
CA GLU A 51 3.86 -31.99 43.74
C GLU A 51 3.73 -33.29 42.92
N TYR A 52 4.82 -33.93 42.51
CA TYR A 52 5.07 -35.36 42.79
C TYR A 52 6.48 -35.82 42.38
N LYS A 53 6.80 -37.09 42.70
CA LYS A 53 8.13 -37.70 42.87
C LYS A 53 8.85 -38.03 41.55
N LYS A 54 10.13 -38.38 41.67
CA LYS A 54 10.87 -39.20 40.69
C LYS A 54 10.20 -40.56 40.52
N ASP A 55 10.27 -41.15 39.32
CA ASP A 55 10.34 -42.60 39.15
C ASP A 55 11.02 -43.00 37.84
N HIS A 56 11.53 -44.24 37.77
CA HIS A 56 12.22 -44.82 36.61
C HIS A 56 11.29 -45.71 35.78
N ILE A 57 11.22 -45.53 34.45
CA ILE A 57 10.72 -46.56 33.52
C ILE A 57 11.64 -46.68 32.30
N ASN A 58 12.03 -47.91 31.99
CA ASN A 58 12.69 -48.29 30.73
C ASN A 58 11.65 -48.65 29.66
N SER A 59 11.84 -48.21 28.42
CA SER A 59 11.28 -48.91 27.25
C SER A 59 12.14 -48.67 25.99
N LYS A 60 12.42 -49.77 25.28
CA LYS A 60 13.08 -49.74 23.96
C LYS A 60 12.01 -49.69 22.87
N ILE A 61 12.24 -48.93 21.80
CA ILE A 61 11.53 -49.09 20.53
C ILE A 61 12.56 -49.06 19.39
N ASN A 62 12.62 -50.13 18.60
CA ASN A 62 13.45 -50.25 17.39
C ASN A 62 12.56 -50.21 16.15
N TYR A 63 13.01 -49.52 15.09
CA TYR A 63 12.46 -49.64 13.73
C TYR A 63 13.57 -49.51 12.68
N SER A 64 13.26 -49.87 11.42
CA SER A 64 14.25 -50.24 10.40
C SER A 64 14.97 -49.06 9.70
N ARG A 65 16.09 -49.39 9.03
CA ARG A 65 17.21 -48.49 8.70
C ARG A 65 16.94 -47.29 7.75
N HIS A 66 15.76 -47.16 7.14
CA HIS A 66 15.50 -46.12 6.12
C HIS A 66 14.39 -45.12 6.46
N THR A 67 13.60 -45.33 7.51
CA THR A 67 12.27 -44.72 7.62
C THR A 67 12.07 -43.97 8.92
N LYS A 68 11.77 -42.65 8.82
CA LYS A 68 11.32 -41.76 9.93
C LYS A 68 12.39 -41.44 11.00
N ILE A 69 13.35 -42.33 11.17
CA ILE A 69 14.42 -42.44 12.18
C ILE A 69 15.76 -42.05 11.50
N ASN A 70 16.80 -41.50 12.15
CA ASN A 70 17.13 -41.44 13.59
C ASN A 70 16.60 -40.20 14.33
N THR A 71 15.37 -39.79 14.01
CA THR A 71 14.44 -39.15 14.97
C THR A 71 15.00 -37.90 15.63
N ASP A 72 15.07 -36.87 14.78
CA ASP A 72 15.03 -35.45 15.12
C ASP A 72 16.24 -34.76 15.81
N ILE A 73 17.50 -35.22 15.83
CA ILE A 73 18.12 -36.51 15.52
C ILE A 73 18.82 -36.95 16.80
N ASN A 74 18.16 -37.85 17.54
CA ASN A 74 18.00 -37.68 18.98
C ASN A 74 17.45 -36.27 19.28
N LEU A 75 16.13 -36.14 19.08
CA LEU A 75 15.14 -35.07 19.33
C LEU A 75 15.44 -33.92 20.35
N PHE A 76 16.48 -33.96 21.19
CA PHE A 76 16.56 -34.77 22.43
C PHE A 76 17.99 -35.15 22.87
N LYS A 77 19.02 -34.63 22.22
CA LYS A 77 20.25 -34.26 22.94
C LYS A 77 20.16 -32.78 23.30
N SER A 78 19.46 -32.35 24.34
CA SER A 78 18.47 -32.98 25.26
C SER A 78 17.56 -31.88 25.82
N CYS A 79 17.17 -30.95 24.93
CA CYS A 79 16.80 -29.57 25.29
C CYS A 79 17.91 -28.88 26.10
N ILE A 80 19.21 -29.16 25.80
CA ILE A 80 20.18 -29.75 26.77
C ILE A 80 19.92 -29.42 28.25
N PRO A 81 20.00 -28.16 28.75
CA PRO A 81 19.79 -27.83 30.15
C PRO A 81 18.59 -26.88 30.33
N PHE A 82 17.50 -27.17 29.60
CA PHE A 82 16.20 -26.49 29.65
C PHE A 82 16.26 -24.97 29.42
N ILE A 83 16.56 -24.55 28.18
CA ILE A 83 16.42 -23.13 27.73
C ILE A 83 17.15 -22.19 28.70
N LYS A 84 18.39 -22.61 29.01
CA LYS A 84 19.02 -22.53 30.33
C LYS A 84 18.77 -21.18 31.02
N ASN A 85 17.78 -21.18 31.93
CA ASN A 85 17.37 -20.09 32.82
C ASN A 85 16.62 -18.89 32.22
N ASN A 86 16.20 -18.88 30.94
CA ASN A 86 15.37 -17.82 30.30
C ASN A 86 15.90 -16.38 30.47
N LYS A 87 16.51 -15.73 29.46
CA LYS A 87 15.95 -15.47 28.11
C LYS A 87 17.07 -15.43 27.05
N GLY A 88 16.74 -15.70 25.79
CA GLY A 88 17.60 -15.40 24.64
C GLY A 88 17.40 -16.35 23.46
N VAL A 89 17.54 -15.82 22.24
CA VAL A 89 17.61 -16.64 21.01
C VAL A 89 19.07 -16.94 20.74
N PHE A 90 19.43 -18.22 20.66
CA PHE A 90 20.79 -18.66 20.32
C PHE A 90 20.84 -19.18 18.88
N PHE A 91 21.89 -18.79 18.17
CA PHE A 91 22.28 -19.37 16.89
C PHE A 91 23.40 -20.38 17.11
N ILE A 92 23.33 -21.54 16.44
CA ILE A 92 24.44 -22.48 16.35
C ILE A 92 24.80 -22.61 14.87
N GLY A 93 25.93 -22.04 14.48
CA GLY A 93 26.59 -22.35 13.22
C GLY A 93 27.18 -23.75 13.26
N SER A 94 27.06 -24.50 12.17
CA SER A 94 27.54 -25.87 12.08
C SER A 94 29.05 -25.91 11.77
N ASN A 95 29.86 -26.39 12.71
CA ASN A 95 31.13 -27.08 12.42
C ASN A 95 31.69 -27.85 13.64
N ILE A 96 31.55 -29.18 13.60
CA ILE A 96 32.12 -30.19 14.50
C ILE A 96 32.24 -31.45 13.62
N ASN A 97 33.38 -32.13 13.38
CA ASN A 97 34.82 -31.90 13.65
C ASN A 97 35.60 -32.91 12.72
N ILE A 98 36.93 -33.11 12.61
CA ILE A 98 38.15 -32.72 13.36
C ILE A 98 39.42 -32.97 12.47
N LYS A 99 40.60 -32.49 12.91
CA LYS A 99 41.99 -32.90 12.54
C LYS A 99 42.58 -32.49 11.15
N ASN A 100 43.59 -31.63 11.26
CA ASN A 100 44.93 -31.69 10.64
C ASN A 100 45.24 -31.02 9.27
N LYS A 101 46.49 -30.51 9.23
CA LYS A 101 47.33 -30.00 8.12
C LYS A 101 47.00 -28.65 7.46
N ILE A 102 47.59 -27.64 8.11
CA ILE A 102 48.33 -26.46 7.61
C ILE A 102 48.87 -26.56 6.16
N THR A 103 49.08 -25.37 5.57
CA THR A 103 49.87 -24.98 4.35
C THR A 103 49.27 -25.18 2.95
N ASN A 104 49.31 -24.07 2.19
CA ASN A 104 49.43 -23.94 0.73
C ASN A 104 48.46 -24.68 -0.21
N LEU A 105 47.61 -23.90 -0.91
CA LEU A 105 47.82 -23.60 -2.33
C LEU A 105 46.99 -22.40 -2.82
N LYS A 106 47.45 -21.73 -3.89
CA LYS A 106 46.75 -20.60 -4.56
C LYS A 106 45.90 -21.10 -5.74
N LYS A 107 44.91 -20.26 -6.12
CA LYS A 107 44.14 -20.19 -7.39
C LYS A 107 42.81 -20.96 -7.50
N LYS A 108 41.88 -20.27 -8.21
CA LYS A 108 40.63 -20.69 -8.87
C LYS A 108 39.38 -20.97 -8.02
N ASN A 109 38.46 -20.00 -8.13
CA ASN A 109 37.03 -20.16 -8.40
C ASN A 109 36.22 -21.17 -7.57
N MET A 110 35.65 -20.72 -6.45
CA MET A 110 34.21 -20.87 -6.20
C MET A 110 33.73 -19.84 -5.16
N SER A 111 32.46 -19.44 -5.24
CA SER A 111 31.88 -18.36 -4.44
C SER A 111 31.39 -18.82 -3.07
N ILE A 112 31.79 -18.11 -2.03
CA ILE A 112 31.18 -18.17 -0.69
C ILE A 112 30.89 -16.73 -0.27
N LEU A 113 29.71 -16.23 -0.63
CA LEU A 113 29.16 -14.99 -0.07
C LEU A 113 28.56 -15.32 1.31
N SER A 114 29.35 -15.09 2.35
CA SER A 114 28.87 -15.04 3.74
C SER A 114 27.89 -13.87 3.91
N CYS A 115 27.10 -13.89 4.98
CA CYS A 115 26.14 -12.81 5.28
C CYS A 115 26.79 -11.57 5.92
N ASN A 116 27.97 -11.17 5.43
CA ASN A 116 28.61 -9.89 5.70
C ASN A 116 28.71 -9.15 4.36
N ASN A 117 27.98 -8.03 4.23
CA ASN A 117 28.19 -6.90 3.32
C ASN A 117 26.89 -6.06 3.24
N ILE A 118 26.53 -5.49 4.39
CA ILE A 118 25.71 -4.28 4.49
C ILE A 118 26.53 -3.22 5.24
N ASP A 119 27.31 -3.65 6.24
CA ASP A 119 28.07 -2.77 7.14
C ASP A 119 29.40 -2.22 6.57
N GLU A 120 29.92 -2.76 5.45
CA GLU A 120 31.22 -2.34 4.85
C GLU A 120 31.10 -1.37 3.65
N THR A 121 29.89 -1.00 3.23
CA THR A 121 29.67 -0.04 2.11
C THR A 121 28.98 1.27 2.53
N LEU A 122 28.75 1.46 3.83
CA LEU A 122 28.07 2.65 4.37
C LEU A 122 28.95 3.30 5.44
N GLY A 123 29.59 4.42 5.07
CA GLY A 123 30.42 5.21 5.97
C GLY A 123 29.63 5.74 7.18
N GLY A 124 30.32 5.93 8.31
CA GLY A 124 29.69 6.13 9.62
C GLY A 124 28.67 7.27 9.69
N GLY A 125 27.42 6.91 9.96
CA GLY A 125 26.30 7.77 10.30
C GLY A 125 25.22 6.96 11.04
N ASP A 126 24.19 7.61 11.57
CA ASP A 126 23.13 6.93 12.34
C ASP A 126 22.40 5.87 11.49
N GLN A 127 22.56 4.60 11.86
CA GLN A 127 22.23 3.40 11.07
C GLN A 127 20.74 3.22 10.70
N ASN A 128 19.86 4.13 11.13
CA ASN A 128 18.41 4.09 10.91
C ASN A 128 17.88 5.19 9.97
N ILE A 129 18.74 6.10 9.49
CA ILE A 129 18.37 7.22 8.60
C ILE A 129 18.92 6.98 7.18
N PHE A 130 18.06 7.16 6.18
CA PHE A 130 18.41 6.92 4.77
C PHE A 130 17.78 7.96 3.83
N GLU A 131 18.50 8.36 2.79
CA GLU A 131 17.96 9.18 1.71
C GLU A 131 17.08 8.36 0.74
N LEU A 132 16.08 9.00 0.14
CA LEU A 132 15.12 8.36 -0.77
C LEU A 132 15.77 7.67 -1.99
N GLU A 133 16.88 8.18 -2.52
CA GLU A 133 17.55 7.57 -3.69
C GLU A 133 18.24 6.25 -3.31
N ASN A 134 18.91 6.21 -2.16
CA ASN A 134 19.53 5.02 -1.57
C ASN A 134 18.48 3.96 -1.21
N ILE A 135 17.32 4.39 -0.69
CA ILE A 135 16.13 3.54 -0.52
C ILE A 135 15.66 3.00 -1.87
N SER A 136 15.50 3.85 -2.90
CA SER A 136 14.91 3.46 -4.19
C SER A 136 15.70 2.36 -4.91
N GLN A 137 17.04 2.37 -4.81
CA GLN A 137 17.87 1.28 -5.32
C GLN A 137 17.70 -0.01 -4.49
N SER A 138 17.59 0.13 -3.17
CA SER A 138 17.46 -0.98 -2.20
C SER A 138 16.09 -1.68 -2.24
N LEU A 139 15.01 -0.94 -2.51
CA LEU A 139 13.63 -1.44 -2.49
C LEU A 139 13.41 -2.62 -3.45
N ASN A 140 14.07 -2.61 -4.63
CA ASN A 140 14.07 -3.70 -5.61
C ASN A 140 14.53 -5.06 -5.02
N ASN A 141 15.32 -5.05 -3.95
CA ASN A 141 15.82 -6.24 -3.26
C ASN A 141 15.05 -6.55 -1.96
N ILE A 142 14.51 -5.53 -1.28
CA ILE A 142 13.72 -5.71 -0.06
C ILE A 142 12.38 -6.40 -0.39
N TYR A 143 11.66 -5.89 -1.39
CA TYR A 143 10.29 -6.32 -1.68
C TYR A 143 10.18 -7.79 -2.10
N ARG A 144 11.23 -8.32 -2.75
CA ARG A 144 11.36 -9.73 -3.15
C ARG A 144 11.25 -10.75 -2.01
N LYS A 145 11.27 -10.32 -0.73
CA LYS A 145 11.11 -11.19 0.44
C LYS A 145 9.67 -11.38 0.93
N ARG A 146 8.70 -10.49 0.63
CA ARG A 146 7.30 -10.59 1.13
C ARG A 146 6.44 -11.64 0.42
N LYS A 147 6.98 -12.83 0.16
CA LYS A 147 6.38 -13.84 -0.72
C LYS A 147 5.26 -14.69 -0.09
N ASN A 148 4.71 -14.29 1.06
CA ASN A 148 3.67 -15.02 1.83
C ASN A 148 2.69 -14.09 2.59
N GLU A 149 2.68 -12.79 2.29
CA GLU A 149 1.81 -11.78 2.92
C GLU A 149 0.85 -11.19 1.87
N ILE A 150 -0.24 -10.55 2.31
CA ILE A 150 -1.28 -9.99 1.42
C ILE A 150 -0.66 -8.88 0.54
N GLU A 151 -0.98 -8.88 -0.77
CA GLU A 151 -0.56 -7.79 -1.68
C GLU A 151 -1.11 -6.44 -1.17
N PRO A 152 -0.26 -5.45 -0.81
CA PRO A 152 -0.74 -4.19 -0.27
C PRO A 152 -1.37 -3.30 -1.34
N LEU A 153 -2.33 -2.47 -0.94
CA LEU A 153 -3.09 -1.63 -1.86
C LEU A 153 -2.37 -0.29 -2.15
N ILE A 154 -2.11 0.01 -3.43
CA ILE A 154 -1.99 1.39 -3.89
C ILE A 154 -3.37 1.85 -4.34
N GLN A 155 -3.86 2.90 -3.68
CA GLN A 155 -5.19 3.46 -3.92
C GLN A 155 -5.06 4.87 -4.52
N VAL A 156 -5.89 5.23 -5.50
CA VAL A 156 -6.12 6.65 -5.81
C VAL A 156 -7.11 7.23 -4.81
N ALA A 157 -6.85 8.42 -4.30
CA ALA A 157 -7.76 9.06 -3.35
C ALA A 157 -9.06 9.55 -4.03
N PRO A 158 -10.24 9.38 -3.39
CA PRO A 158 -11.48 9.99 -3.86
C PRO A 158 -11.34 11.51 -3.82
N MET A 159 -11.59 12.17 -4.95
CA MET A 159 -11.38 13.60 -5.14
C MET A 159 -12.53 14.19 -5.99
N ILE A 160 -13.34 15.05 -5.36
CA ILE A 160 -14.50 15.68 -6.01
C ILE A 160 -14.06 16.57 -7.18
N ASN A 161 -14.79 16.49 -8.29
CA ASN A 161 -14.50 17.01 -9.62
C ASN A 161 -13.13 16.55 -10.15
N VAL A 162 -12.71 15.31 -9.87
CA VAL A 162 -11.46 14.69 -10.34
C VAL A 162 -11.63 13.20 -10.59
N THR A 163 -12.08 12.37 -9.64
CA THR A 163 -12.14 10.90 -9.78
C THR A 163 -13.44 10.38 -10.43
N ASN A 164 -13.88 11.10 -11.46
CA ASN A 164 -14.93 10.67 -12.39
C ASN A 164 -14.48 9.47 -13.26
N ARG A 165 -15.41 8.91 -14.04
CA ARG A 165 -15.14 7.74 -14.91
C ARG A 165 -13.98 7.97 -15.89
N HIS A 166 -13.85 9.17 -16.43
CA HIS A 166 -12.81 9.54 -17.39
C HIS A 166 -11.40 9.55 -16.76
N PHE A 167 -11.24 10.09 -15.55
CA PHE A 167 -9.97 10.02 -14.82
C PHE A 167 -9.64 8.59 -14.37
N ARG A 168 -10.65 7.81 -13.96
CA ARG A 168 -10.47 6.40 -13.58
C ARG A 168 -10.01 5.55 -14.78
N ALA A 169 -10.56 5.79 -15.98
CA ALA A 169 -10.07 5.21 -17.22
C ALA A 169 -8.60 5.59 -17.52
N LEU A 170 -8.20 6.85 -17.31
CA LEU A 170 -6.82 7.29 -17.46
C LEU A 170 -5.86 6.61 -16.45
N VAL A 171 -6.27 6.42 -15.19
CA VAL A 171 -5.48 5.62 -14.22
C VAL A 171 -5.33 4.18 -14.73
N ARG A 172 -6.41 3.59 -15.28
CA ARG A 172 -6.41 2.20 -15.77
C ARG A 172 -5.63 2.01 -17.08
N ILE A 173 -5.35 3.09 -17.81
CA ILE A 173 -4.36 3.12 -18.91
C ILE A 173 -2.92 3.04 -18.39
N ILE A 174 -2.63 3.61 -17.22
CA ILE A 174 -1.27 3.66 -16.64
C ILE A 174 -0.95 2.45 -15.74
N SER A 175 -1.94 1.89 -15.05
CA SER A 175 -1.78 0.73 -14.15
C SER A 175 -3.00 -0.18 -14.21
N LYS A 176 -2.80 -1.50 -14.19
CA LYS A 176 -3.88 -2.49 -14.05
C LYS A 176 -4.15 -2.91 -12.61
N LYS A 177 -3.27 -2.58 -11.66
CA LYS A 177 -3.34 -3.03 -10.26
C LYS A 177 -3.79 -1.98 -9.25
N VAL A 178 -3.62 -0.68 -9.53
CA VAL A 178 -4.06 0.41 -8.64
C VAL A 178 -5.56 0.34 -8.40
N GLN A 179 -5.98 0.34 -7.13
CA GLN A 179 -7.38 0.37 -6.73
C GLN A 179 -7.98 1.76 -7.03
N LEU A 180 -9.07 1.78 -7.78
CA LEU A 180 -9.77 3.01 -8.15
C LEU A 180 -10.81 3.37 -7.09
N TRP A 181 -11.12 4.65 -7.01
CA TRP A 181 -12.09 5.20 -6.08
C TRP A 181 -12.98 6.17 -6.86
N THR A 182 -14.27 6.19 -6.59
CA THR A 182 -15.21 7.19 -7.14
C THR A 182 -14.87 8.60 -6.62
N GLU A 183 -15.67 9.58 -7.02
CA GLU A 183 -15.83 10.79 -6.19
C GLU A 183 -16.62 10.46 -4.91
N MET A 184 -16.74 11.43 -4.00
CA MET A 184 -17.61 11.28 -2.84
C MET A 184 -19.06 11.54 -3.26
N ILE A 185 -19.84 10.48 -3.45
CA ILE A 185 -21.26 10.53 -3.81
C ILE A 185 -22.08 10.74 -2.52
N VAL A 186 -23.13 11.57 -2.57
CA VAL A 186 -24.03 11.76 -1.43
C VAL A 186 -25.13 10.70 -1.46
N ASP A 187 -25.44 10.11 -0.31
CA ASP A 187 -26.50 9.09 -0.15
C ASP A 187 -27.80 9.44 -0.88
N ASN A 188 -28.36 10.60 -0.56
CA ASN A 188 -29.61 11.09 -1.14
C ASN A 188 -29.51 11.42 -2.64
N THR A 189 -28.30 11.61 -3.20
CA THR A 189 -28.13 11.76 -4.66
C THR A 189 -28.46 10.45 -5.38
N LEU A 190 -28.16 9.29 -4.79
CA LEU A 190 -28.55 8.00 -5.37
C LEU A 190 -30.05 7.74 -5.15
N LEU A 191 -30.56 7.97 -3.93
CA LEU A 191 -31.96 7.70 -3.59
C LEU A 191 -32.96 8.55 -4.40
N TYR A 192 -32.65 9.83 -4.65
CA TYR A 192 -33.52 10.69 -5.47
C TYR A 192 -33.35 10.47 -6.99
N ASN A 193 -32.31 9.76 -7.44
CA ASN A 193 -32.04 9.48 -8.86
C ASN A 193 -32.01 7.97 -9.15
N ILE A 194 -32.85 7.18 -8.46
CA ILE A 194 -32.93 5.72 -8.65
C ILE A 194 -33.21 5.29 -10.11
N ASN A 195 -33.85 6.15 -10.90
CA ASN A 195 -34.11 5.93 -12.33
C ASN A 195 -32.93 6.34 -13.26
N ASN A 196 -31.85 6.91 -12.72
CA ASN A 196 -30.67 7.38 -13.46
C ASN A 196 -29.37 7.06 -12.71
N LEU A 197 -29.29 5.88 -12.08
CA LEU A 197 -28.11 5.47 -11.29
C LEU A 197 -26.84 5.35 -12.15
N GLU A 198 -26.95 5.03 -13.44
CA GLU A 198 -25.80 4.92 -14.35
C GLU A 198 -25.00 6.23 -14.43
N GLU A 199 -25.62 7.41 -14.33
CA GLU A 199 -24.87 8.68 -14.34
C GLU A 199 -23.88 8.76 -13.16
N HIS A 200 -24.31 8.31 -11.98
CA HIS A 200 -23.58 8.47 -10.71
C HIS A 200 -22.71 7.25 -10.35
N LEU A 201 -23.19 6.04 -10.63
CA LEU A 201 -22.56 4.75 -10.30
C LEU A 201 -21.90 4.06 -11.49
N GLY A 202 -21.98 4.62 -12.69
CA GLY A 202 -21.42 4.00 -13.90
C GLY A 202 -19.89 3.86 -13.89
N PHE A 203 -19.43 2.66 -14.25
CA PHE A 203 -18.02 2.33 -14.46
C PHE A 203 -17.84 1.23 -15.51
N ASN A 204 -16.67 1.19 -16.14
CA ASN A 204 -16.30 0.17 -17.11
C ASN A 204 -15.77 -1.09 -16.41
N LYS A 205 -16.04 -2.29 -16.96
CA LYS A 205 -15.59 -3.58 -16.38
C LYS A 205 -14.07 -3.75 -16.18
N ASN A 206 -13.24 -2.84 -16.70
CA ASN A 206 -11.80 -2.82 -16.47
C ASN A 206 -11.38 -1.92 -15.28
N GLU A 207 -12.30 -1.16 -14.67
CA GLU A 207 -12.01 -0.26 -13.56
C GLU A 207 -11.77 -1.00 -12.23
N HIS A 208 -12.25 -2.24 -12.09
CA HIS A 208 -11.94 -3.11 -10.93
C HIS A 208 -10.43 -3.19 -10.63
N PRO A 209 -10.02 -3.31 -9.36
CA PRO A 209 -10.85 -3.16 -8.17
C PRO A 209 -11.22 -1.68 -7.94
N ILE A 210 -12.50 -1.39 -7.71
CA ILE A 210 -13.07 -0.04 -7.56
C ILE A 210 -13.92 0.10 -6.29
N VAL A 211 -13.67 1.18 -5.55
CA VAL A 211 -14.38 1.56 -4.32
C VAL A 211 -15.37 2.69 -4.59
N CYS A 212 -16.62 2.53 -4.15
CA CYS A 212 -17.55 3.66 -4.09
C CYS A 212 -17.46 4.35 -2.72
N GLN A 213 -17.20 5.66 -2.72
CA GLN A 213 -17.25 6.47 -1.50
C GLN A 213 -18.60 7.17 -1.34
N LEU A 214 -19.36 6.77 -0.32
CA LEU A 214 -20.58 7.44 0.11
C LEU A 214 -20.30 8.52 1.17
N GLY A 215 -21.14 9.56 1.17
CA GLY A 215 -21.19 10.62 2.17
C GLY A 215 -22.64 10.89 2.59
N GLY A 216 -22.88 10.92 3.90
CA GLY A 216 -24.20 11.09 4.49
C GLY A 216 -24.10 11.05 6.01
N SER A 217 -25.20 11.27 6.72
CA SER A 217 -25.24 11.24 8.19
C SER A 217 -26.37 10.39 8.77
N ASP A 218 -27.34 9.95 7.96
CA ASP A 218 -28.39 9.04 8.40
C ASP A 218 -28.02 7.57 8.11
N PRO A 219 -28.08 6.67 9.11
CA PRO A 219 -27.80 5.25 8.91
C PRO A 219 -28.75 4.57 7.91
N THR A 220 -30.01 4.99 7.84
CA THR A 220 -31.03 4.40 6.97
C THR A 220 -30.73 4.76 5.51
N SER A 221 -30.66 6.05 5.17
CA SER A 221 -30.33 6.51 3.82
C SER A 221 -29.01 5.94 3.31
N LEU A 222 -27.97 5.91 4.13
CA LEU A 222 -26.68 5.32 3.75
C LEU A 222 -26.77 3.79 3.53
N SER A 223 -27.61 3.08 4.28
CA SER A 223 -27.81 1.63 4.11
C SER A 223 -28.64 1.27 2.87
N GLU A 224 -29.60 2.11 2.46
CA GLU A 224 -30.31 1.95 1.18
C GLU A 224 -29.40 2.32 0.00
N ALA A 225 -28.66 3.44 0.09
CA ALA A 225 -27.68 3.85 -0.92
C ALA A 225 -26.58 2.80 -1.11
N ALA A 226 -26.19 2.09 -0.05
CA ALA A 226 -25.25 0.99 -0.11
C ALA A 226 -25.76 -0.22 -0.91
N ILE A 227 -27.05 -0.57 -0.82
CA ILE A 227 -27.64 -1.64 -1.65
C ILE A 227 -27.48 -1.30 -3.13
N LEU A 228 -27.79 -0.06 -3.53
CA LEU A 228 -27.66 0.40 -4.92
C LEU A 228 -26.20 0.33 -5.41
N VAL A 229 -25.24 0.59 -4.53
CA VAL A 229 -23.80 0.46 -4.81
C VAL A 229 -23.36 -1.01 -4.98
N GLU A 230 -23.83 -1.92 -4.13
CA GLU A 230 -23.53 -3.35 -4.29
C GLU A 230 -24.20 -3.92 -5.54
N GLN A 231 -25.44 -3.53 -5.84
CA GLN A 231 -26.15 -3.92 -7.07
C GLN A 231 -25.49 -3.38 -8.35
N ALA A 232 -24.84 -2.21 -8.29
CA ALA A 232 -24.00 -1.71 -9.38
C ALA A 232 -22.67 -2.48 -9.54
N GLY A 233 -22.31 -3.36 -8.60
CA GLY A 233 -21.17 -4.27 -8.70
C GLY A 233 -19.83 -3.71 -8.20
N TYR A 234 -19.83 -2.73 -7.30
CA TYR A 234 -18.58 -2.22 -6.69
C TYR A 234 -17.90 -3.25 -5.78
N ASP A 235 -16.57 -3.23 -5.71
CA ASP A 235 -15.79 -4.17 -4.90
C ASP A 235 -15.78 -3.82 -3.39
N GLU A 236 -16.03 -2.56 -3.04
CA GLU A 236 -15.92 -2.01 -1.68
C GLU A 236 -16.81 -0.75 -1.53
N ILE A 237 -17.47 -0.60 -0.37
CA ILE A 237 -18.13 0.63 0.06
C ILE A 237 -17.25 1.34 1.09
N ASN A 238 -17.00 2.64 0.88
CA ASN A 238 -16.30 3.47 1.87
C ASN A 238 -17.17 4.63 2.36
N ILE A 239 -17.15 4.87 3.68
CA ILE A 239 -17.86 6.01 4.30
C ILE A 239 -16.90 7.20 4.50
N ASN A 240 -17.27 8.35 3.93
CA ASN A 240 -16.50 9.59 4.09
C ASN A 240 -16.72 10.21 5.48
N VAL A 241 -15.71 10.05 6.34
CA VAL A 241 -15.60 10.68 7.67
C VAL A 241 -14.39 11.63 7.69
N GLY A 242 -14.06 12.25 6.54
CA GLY A 242 -12.81 12.99 6.35
C GLY A 242 -12.90 14.27 5.51
N CYS A 243 -14.05 14.57 4.90
CA CYS A 243 -14.27 15.81 4.14
C CYS A 243 -14.45 17.02 5.09
N PRO A 244 -13.58 18.04 5.04
CA PRO A 244 -13.66 19.22 5.92
C PRO A 244 -14.50 20.36 5.32
N SER A 245 -15.25 20.10 4.23
CA SER A 245 -15.99 21.14 3.53
C SER A 245 -17.16 21.66 4.37
N THR A 246 -17.24 22.96 4.58
CA THR A 246 -18.35 23.61 5.29
C THR A 246 -19.72 23.29 4.68
N LYS A 247 -19.77 23.03 3.37
CA LYS A 247 -21.00 22.56 2.69
C LYS A 247 -21.53 21.23 3.27
N VAL A 248 -20.66 20.28 3.59
CA VAL A 248 -21.07 18.97 4.14
C VAL A 248 -21.12 18.98 5.67
N ALA A 249 -20.14 19.61 6.31
CA ALA A 249 -19.98 19.63 7.76
C ALA A 249 -21.05 20.48 8.47
N ASN A 250 -21.52 21.58 7.85
CA ASN A 250 -22.47 22.50 8.51
C ASN A 250 -23.92 22.32 8.03
N LYS A 251 -24.16 21.84 6.80
CA LYS A 251 -25.53 21.65 6.26
C LYS A 251 -26.01 20.20 6.26
N GLY A 252 -25.11 19.23 6.08
CA GLY A 252 -25.44 17.80 6.08
C GLY A 252 -24.94 17.03 7.31
N ALA A 253 -24.26 17.71 8.24
CA ALA A 253 -23.61 17.13 9.42
C ALA A 253 -22.64 15.96 9.13
N PHE A 254 -22.14 15.82 7.89
CA PHE A 254 -21.32 14.67 7.46
C PHE A 254 -19.86 15.01 7.15
N GLY A 255 -19.08 14.01 6.74
CA GLY A 255 -17.65 14.15 6.50
C GLY A 255 -16.86 14.19 7.80
N ALA A 256 -15.87 15.07 7.89
CA ALA A 256 -15.04 15.21 9.10
C ALA A 256 -15.83 15.67 10.34
N TYR A 257 -17.06 16.17 10.19
CA TYR A 257 -17.96 16.43 11.32
C TYR A 257 -18.30 15.14 12.09
N LEU A 258 -18.48 14.01 11.40
CA LEU A 258 -18.84 12.72 12.01
C LEU A 258 -17.77 12.18 12.97
N MET A 259 -16.52 12.64 12.87
CA MET A 259 -15.49 12.33 13.86
C MET A 259 -15.88 12.77 15.28
N LYS A 260 -16.75 13.79 15.42
CA LYS A 260 -17.29 14.24 16.72
C LYS A 260 -18.31 13.28 17.33
N ASN A 261 -18.85 12.34 16.56
CA ASN A 261 -19.83 11.34 17.01
C ASN A 261 -19.46 9.94 16.49
N PRO A 262 -18.47 9.27 17.11
CA PRO A 262 -18.07 7.92 16.72
C PRO A 262 -19.19 6.88 16.84
N GLN A 263 -20.15 7.09 17.74
CA GLN A 263 -21.31 6.19 17.89
C GLN A 263 -22.27 6.29 16.69
N LEU A 264 -22.45 7.48 16.10
CA LEU A 264 -23.20 7.61 14.85
C LEU A 264 -22.48 6.91 13.68
N VAL A 265 -21.15 7.04 13.58
CA VAL A 265 -20.37 6.30 12.55
C VAL A 265 -20.46 4.79 12.76
N LYS A 266 -20.42 4.32 14.01
CA LYS A 266 -20.66 2.90 14.34
C LYS A 266 -22.05 2.45 13.88
N ASN A 267 -23.10 3.24 14.15
CA ASN A 267 -24.46 2.93 13.71
C ASN A 267 -24.56 2.87 12.17
N ILE A 268 -23.98 3.84 11.46
CA ILE A 268 -23.92 3.86 9.99
C ILE A 268 -23.27 2.58 9.45
N VAL A 269 -22.07 2.23 9.92
CA VAL A 269 -21.36 1.01 9.49
C VAL A 269 -22.18 -0.24 9.79
N TYR A 270 -22.83 -0.29 10.97
CA TYR A 270 -23.64 -1.43 11.39
C TYR A 270 -24.88 -1.64 10.51
N GLU A 271 -25.64 -0.59 10.23
CA GLU A 271 -26.85 -0.70 9.38
C GLU A 271 -26.50 -1.04 7.92
N ILE A 272 -25.39 -0.52 7.39
CA ILE A 272 -24.91 -0.90 6.05
C ILE A 272 -24.53 -2.39 6.03
N LYS A 273 -23.71 -2.85 7.00
CA LYS A 273 -23.24 -4.26 7.07
C LYS A 273 -24.33 -5.29 7.38
N LYS A 274 -25.58 -4.89 7.63
CA LYS A 274 -26.75 -5.79 7.62
C LYS A 274 -27.33 -6.04 6.24
N LYS A 275 -27.09 -5.12 5.29
CA LYS A 275 -27.77 -5.05 3.99
C LYS A 275 -26.88 -5.38 2.79
N VAL A 276 -25.56 -5.29 2.96
CA VAL A 276 -24.57 -5.60 1.90
C VAL A 276 -23.54 -6.62 2.38
N GLN A 277 -23.02 -7.40 1.42
CA GLN A 277 -22.02 -8.44 1.63
C GLN A 277 -20.59 -7.98 1.32
N ILE A 278 -20.41 -6.99 0.43
CA ILE A 278 -19.11 -6.40 0.11
C ILE A 278 -18.49 -5.65 1.30
N PRO A 279 -17.15 -5.50 1.37
CA PRO A 279 -16.48 -4.80 2.46
C PRO A 279 -16.96 -3.36 2.66
N VAL A 280 -17.09 -2.96 3.92
CA VAL A 280 -17.51 -1.62 4.34
C VAL A 280 -16.39 -1.01 5.18
N THR A 281 -15.74 0.02 4.63
CA THR A 281 -14.54 0.66 5.19
C THR A 281 -14.81 2.12 5.54
N VAL A 282 -13.95 2.77 6.33
CA VAL A 282 -14.16 4.18 6.73
C VAL A 282 -12.92 5.03 6.45
N LYS A 283 -13.12 6.16 5.76
CA LYS A 283 -12.04 7.11 5.44
C LYS A 283 -12.06 8.32 6.39
N ILE A 284 -11.06 8.39 7.26
CA ILE A 284 -10.99 9.35 8.38
C ILE A 284 -9.83 10.34 8.26
N ARG A 285 -9.68 11.16 9.31
CA ARG A 285 -8.49 11.97 9.62
C ARG A 285 -7.88 11.54 10.96
N THR A 286 -6.76 12.14 11.34
CA THR A 286 -6.17 11.95 12.69
C THR A 286 -6.88 12.74 13.80
N GLY A 287 -7.84 13.62 13.44
CA GLY A 287 -8.62 14.41 14.39
C GLY A 287 -9.51 15.48 13.73
N VAL A 288 -10.32 16.16 14.53
CA VAL A 288 -11.20 17.27 14.10
C VAL A 288 -11.23 18.39 15.15
N ASP A 289 -11.00 19.63 14.74
CA ASP A 289 -10.96 20.82 15.61
C ASP A 289 -10.01 20.64 16.81
N ASN A 290 -10.55 20.45 18.02
CA ASN A 290 -9.79 20.20 19.26
C ASN A 290 -9.83 18.72 19.72
N LEU A 291 -10.42 17.84 18.91
CA LEU A 291 -10.48 16.39 19.12
C LEU A 291 -9.46 15.71 18.21
N ASP A 292 -8.19 15.77 18.58
CA ASP A 292 -7.07 15.23 17.80
C ASP A 292 -5.98 14.53 18.65
N SER A 293 -6.25 14.32 19.93
CA SER A 293 -5.39 13.50 20.79
C SER A 293 -5.35 12.05 20.29
N PHE A 294 -4.23 11.37 20.51
CA PHE A 294 -4.11 9.97 20.10
C PHE A 294 -5.11 9.06 20.83
N SER A 295 -5.52 9.39 22.06
CA SER A 295 -6.53 8.61 22.77
C SER A 295 -7.94 8.81 22.22
N PHE A 296 -8.27 10.00 21.68
CA PHE A 296 -9.50 10.21 20.91
C PHE A 296 -9.47 9.37 19.62
N LEU A 297 -8.36 9.38 18.88
CA LEU A 297 -8.21 8.61 17.65
C LEU A 297 -8.36 7.09 17.89
N ARG A 298 -7.74 6.55 18.94
CA ARG A 298 -7.91 5.15 19.36
C ARG A 298 -9.38 4.82 19.69
N SER A 299 -10.01 5.63 20.54
CA SER A 299 -11.41 5.43 20.93
C SER A 299 -12.36 5.50 19.73
N PHE A 300 -12.08 6.35 18.74
CA PHE A 300 -12.81 6.37 17.47
C PHE A 300 -12.66 5.04 16.70
N ILE A 301 -11.42 4.55 16.51
CA ILE A 301 -11.14 3.28 15.83
C ILE A 301 -11.82 2.11 16.55
N GLU A 302 -11.68 2.00 17.87
CA GLU A 302 -12.30 0.95 18.71
C GLU A 302 -13.83 0.98 18.59
N THR A 303 -14.44 2.17 18.67
CA THR A 303 -15.90 2.33 18.58
C THR A 303 -16.42 1.89 17.21
N VAL A 304 -15.82 2.37 16.11
CA VAL A 304 -16.29 2.06 14.75
C VAL A 304 -15.95 0.62 14.34
N SER A 305 -14.80 0.09 14.76
CA SER A 305 -14.43 -1.30 14.49
C SER A 305 -15.33 -2.30 15.22
N SER A 306 -15.93 -1.91 16.36
CA SER A 306 -16.95 -2.73 17.03
C SER A 306 -18.29 -2.90 16.28
N ALA A 307 -18.45 -2.27 15.10
CA ALA A 307 -19.51 -2.59 14.13
C ALA A 307 -19.04 -3.51 12.98
N GLY A 308 -17.80 -4.00 13.01
CA GLY A 308 -17.21 -4.86 11.97
C GLY A 308 -16.51 -4.10 10.84
N CYS A 309 -16.09 -2.86 11.06
CA CYS A 309 -15.11 -2.18 10.19
C CYS A 309 -13.70 -2.66 10.52
N ASP A 310 -13.08 -3.43 9.64
CA ASP A 310 -11.72 -3.96 9.78
C ASP A 310 -10.66 -3.18 8.99
N HIS A 311 -11.05 -2.15 8.22
CA HIS A 311 -10.13 -1.36 7.40
C HIS A 311 -10.42 0.14 7.45
N PHE A 312 -9.41 0.92 7.85
CA PHE A 312 -9.48 2.38 7.93
C PHE A 312 -8.47 3.04 6.98
N ILE A 313 -8.95 4.04 6.22
CA ILE A 313 -8.12 4.84 5.32
C ILE A 313 -7.88 6.20 5.99
N ILE A 314 -6.70 6.40 6.58
CA ILE A 314 -6.42 7.56 7.43
C ILE A 314 -5.68 8.64 6.64
N HIS A 315 -6.33 9.79 6.42
CA HIS A 315 -5.60 10.99 6.00
C HIS A 315 -4.81 11.54 7.20
N SER A 316 -3.48 11.50 7.15
CA SER A 316 -2.57 11.77 8.27
C SER A 316 -2.45 13.26 8.64
N ARG A 317 -3.58 13.98 8.66
CA ARG A 317 -3.74 15.36 9.12
C ARG A 317 -5.10 15.50 9.80
N LYS A 318 -5.20 16.28 10.89
CA LYS A 318 -6.50 16.71 11.44
C LYS A 318 -7.31 17.55 10.44
N ALA A 319 -8.60 17.75 10.72
CA ALA A 319 -9.42 18.78 10.09
C ALA A 319 -9.56 19.99 11.03
N TRP A 320 -9.66 21.19 10.44
CA TRP A 320 -10.27 22.34 11.08
C TRP A 320 -11.53 22.71 10.27
N LEU A 321 -12.70 22.60 10.90
CA LEU A 321 -14.01 22.88 10.26
C LEU A 321 -14.34 24.38 10.23
N LYS A 322 -13.54 25.19 10.92
CA LYS A 322 -13.59 26.66 10.93
C LYS A 322 -12.21 27.21 10.49
N GLY A 323 -12.20 28.41 9.91
CA GLY A 323 -10.98 29.13 9.55
C GLY A 323 -10.25 28.69 8.28
N LEU A 324 -10.34 27.41 7.87
CA LEU A 324 -9.69 26.90 6.66
C LEU A 324 -10.65 26.34 5.61
N ASP A 325 -10.34 26.59 4.33
CA ASP A 325 -10.97 25.95 3.18
C ASP A 325 -10.52 24.46 3.01
N PRO A 326 -11.13 23.67 2.11
CA PRO A 326 -10.75 22.27 1.89
C PRO A 326 -9.36 22.03 1.27
N LYS A 327 -8.79 22.98 0.53
CA LYS A 327 -7.42 22.96 -0.03
C LYS A 327 -6.40 23.25 1.07
N GLN A 328 -6.65 24.26 1.89
CA GLN A 328 -5.87 24.61 3.08
C GLN A 328 -5.85 23.46 4.11
N ASN A 329 -7.00 22.82 4.37
CA ASN A 329 -7.14 21.61 5.20
C ASN A 329 -6.36 20.38 4.68
N ARG A 330 -5.75 20.44 3.49
CA ARG A 330 -4.87 19.40 2.93
C ARG A 330 -3.40 19.81 2.89
N SER A 331 -3.05 21.00 3.39
CA SER A 331 -1.68 21.53 3.34
C SER A 331 -1.21 22.16 4.66
N ILE A 332 -2.05 22.94 5.35
CA ILE A 332 -1.64 23.75 6.51
C ILE A 332 -1.50 22.91 7.80
N PRO A 333 -2.43 22.01 8.17
CA PRO A 333 -2.19 21.12 9.30
C PRO A 333 -0.97 20.20 9.01
N PRO A 334 -0.09 19.95 9.99
CA PRO A 334 1.10 19.13 9.82
C PRO A 334 0.74 17.65 9.56
N LEU A 335 1.73 16.88 9.07
CA LEU A 335 1.59 15.44 8.86
C LEU A 335 1.93 14.66 10.14
N GLU A 336 1.11 13.65 10.41
CA GLU A 336 1.16 12.81 11.61
C GLU A 336 1.19 11.33 11.20
N TYR A 337 2.24 10.91 10.50
CA TYR A 337 2.40 9.52 10.04
C TYR A 337 2.57 8.56 11.23
N ASN A 338 3.24 8.99 12.30
CA ASN A 338 3.42 8.22 13.53
C ASN A 338 2.09 7.68 14.07
N LYS A 339 1.05 8.53 14.18
CA LYS A 339 -0.27 8.12 14.66
C LYS A 339 -0.87 6.95 13.85
N VAL A 340 -0.52 6.81 12.57
CA VAL A 340 -0.99 5.68 11.74
C VAL A 340 -0.19 4.42 12.05
N PHE A 341 1.14 4.50 12.15
CA PHE A 341 1.99 3.36 12.52
C PHE A 341 1.72 2.87 13.95
N ASP A 342 1.46 3.79 14.89
CA ASP A 342 1.06 3.49 16.27
C ASP A 342 -0.26 2.71 16.31
N LEU A 343 -1.25 3.08 15.48
CA LEU A 343 -2.49 2.30 15.33
C LEU A 343 -2.24 0.92 14.74
N CYS A 344 -1.37 0.79 13.74
CA CYS A 344 -1.03 -0.51 13.16
C CYS A 344 -0.46 -1.46 14.23
N LYS A 345 0.54 -0.98 14.99
CA LYS A 345 1.19 -1.71 16.09
C LYS A 345 0.24 -2.11 17.22
N LEU A 346 -0.76 -1.27 17.53
CA LEU A 346 -1.75 -1.54 18.57
C LEU A 346 -2.88 -2.49 18.15
N TYR A 347 -3.30 -2.46 16.88
CA TYR A 347 -4.45 -3.22 16.38
C TYR A 347 -4.05 -4.16 15.24
N PRO A 348 -3.31 -5.26 15.51
CA PRO A 348 -2.84 -6.22 14.48
C PRO A 348 -3.93 -7.05 13.79
N HIS A 349 -5.20 -6.78 14.09
CA HIS A 349 -6.39 -7.34 13.45
C HIS A 349 -7.16 -6.30 12.62
N ILE A 350 -6.68 -5.05 12.57
CA ILE A 350 -7.24 -3.95 11.79
C ILE A 350 -6.23 -3.53 10.72
N LYS A 351 -6.73 -3.38 9.50
CA LYS A 351 -5.99 -2.90 8.32
C LYS A 351 -5.98 -1.38 8.32
N PHE A 352 -4.83 -0.80 7.97
CA PHE A 352 -4.70 0.65 7.84
C PHE A 352 -4.07 1.02 6.49
N THR A 353 -4.71 1.94 5.76
CA THR A 353 -4.10 2.62 4.61
C THR A 353 -3.72 4.04 4.98
N LEU A 354 -2.45 4.41 4.78
CA LEU A 354 -1.93 5.74 5.02
C LEU A 354 -2.23 6.67 3.84
N ASN A 355 -2.70 7.90 4.09
CA ASN A 355 -3.07 8.87 3.05
C ASN A 355 -2.60 10.30 3.33
N GLY A 356 -2.28 11.02 2.25
CA GLY A 356 -1.92 12.44 2.27
C GLY A 356 -0.41 12.66 2.45
N GLY A 357 0.13 13.68 1.80
CA GLY A 357 1.58 13.97 1.82
C GLY A 357 2.40 13.20 0.78
N ILE A 358 1.98 11.99 0.38
CA ILE A 358 2.66 11.20 -0.66
C ILE A 358 2.71 11.95 -1.99
N LYS A 359 3.93 12.11 -2.54
CA LYS A 359 4.26 12.79 -3.80
C LYS A 359 4.64 11.85 -4.95
N SER A 360 5.18 10.67 -4.67
CA SER A 360 5.59 9.68 -5.68
C SER A 360 5.26 8.25 -5.29
N ILE A 361 5.34 7.32 -6.25
CA ILE A 361 5.16 5.89 -5.99
C ILE A 361 6.34 5.32 -5.18
N GLU A 362 7.56 5.78 -5.39
CA GLU A 362 8.75 5.38 -4.62
C GLU A 362 8.58 5.73 -3.14
N GLN A 363 8.01 6.91 -2.82
CA GLN A 363 7.63 7.26 -1.46
C GLN A 363 6.51 6.36 -0.91
N GLY A 364 5.57 5.93 -1.75
CA GLY A 364 4.56 4.93 -1.38
C GLY A 364 5.17 3.57 -1.05
N VAL A 365 6.09 3.08 -1.88
CA VAL A 365 6.83 1.84 -1.66
C VAL A 365 7.68 1.93 -0.38
N ALA A 366 8.37 3.05 -0.13
CA ALA A 366 9.10 3.27 1.12
C ALA A 366 8.20 3.11 2.36
N LEU A 367 7.01 3.72 2.35
CA LEU A 367 6.02 3.60 3.44
C LEU A 367 5.48 2.17 3.61
N LEU A 368 5.27 1.43 2.50
CA LEU A 368 4.90 0.00 2.53
C LEU A 368 6.01 -0.93 3.03
N ASN A 369 7.26 -0.47 3.05
CA ASN A 369 8.42 -1.20 3.57
C ASN A 369 8.86 -0.69 4.97
N GLY A 370 8.05 0.17 5.61
CA GLY A 370 8.32 0.65 6.96
C GLY A 370 9.36 1.78 7.04
N TYR A 371 9.49 2.58 5.99
CA TYR A 371 10.34 3.77 5.96
C TYR A 371 9.48 5.03 5.81
N ALA A 372 9.61 5.99 6.73
CA ALA A 372 8.80 7.21 6.76
C ALA A 372 9.66 8.48 6.74
N PRO A 373 9.27 9.54 6.00
CA PRO A 373 9.99 10.82 6.04
C PRO A 373 10.01 11.40 7.45
N ILE A 374 11.18 11.79 7.96
CA ILE A 374 11.37 12.26 9.34
C ILE A 374 10.42 13.44 9.65
N ASN A 375 10.29 14.38 8.72
CA ASN A 375 9.46 15.58 8.86
C ASN A 375 7.94 15.30 8.91
N ASN A 376 7.50 14.06 8.67
CA ASN A 376 6.10 13.64 8.80
C ASN A 376 5.83 12.81 10.08
N MET A 377 6.86 12.53 10.90
CA MET A 377 6.76 11.66 12.07
C MET A 377 6.49 12.39 13.39
N SER A 378 6.72 13.70 13.45
CA SER A 378 6.73 14.46 14.72
C SER A 378 5.58 15.45 14.91
N GLY A 379 4.71 15.63 13.91
CA GLY A 379 3.62 16.61 13.94
C GLY A 379 4.07 18.08 13.95
N LYS A 380 5.38 18.36 13.81
CA LYS A 380 5.95 19.71 13.77
C LYS A 380 6.21 20.14 12.31
N HIS A 381 6.05 21.43 12.02
CA HIS A 381 6.46 22.01 10.73
C HIS A 381 7.98 22.15 10.67
N ASN A 382 8.67 21.07 10.31
CA ASN A 382 10.06 21.12 9.89
C ASN A 382 10.13 21.65 8.45
N ASN A 383 10.66 22.85 8.26
CA ASN A 383 10.89 23.45 6.93
C ASN A 383 12.11 22.87 6.18
N SER A 384 12.76 21.81 6.69
CA SER A 384 13.92 21.24 6.01
C SER A 384 13.53 20.44 4.77
N THR A 385 14.37 20.52 3.74
CA THR A 385 14.23 19.83 2.46
C THR A 385 14.74 18.39 2.49
N ASP A 386 15.05 17.86 3.68
CA ASP A 386 15.73 16.58 3.86
C ASP A 386 14.91 15.43 3.27
N ASN A 387 15.45 14.75 2.27
CA ASN A 387 14.90 13.52 1.71
C ASN A 387 15.15 12.30 2.63
N ASN A 388 15.26 12.54 3.94
CA ASN A 388 15.65 11.58 4.96
C ASN A 388 14.44 10.84 5.52
N TYR A 389 14.53 9.52 5.47
CA TYR A 389 13.53 8.57 5.98
C TYR A 389 14.12 7.84 7.18
N ILE A 390 13.29 7.65 8.20
CA ILE A 390 13.59 6.80 9.35
C ILE A 390 12.87 5.46 9.20
N LYS A 391 13.53 4.37 9.61
CA LYS A 391 12.89 3.06 9.71
C LYS A 391 11.92 3.02 10.91
N ILE A 392 10.72 2.52 10.70
CA ILE A 392 9.69 2.33 11.73
C ILE A 392 10.02 1.10 12.58
N GLU A 393 10.09 1.28 13.90
CA GLU A 393 10.25 0.19 14.86
C GLU A 393 9.04 -0.74 14.87
N ASP A 394 9.28 -2.06 15.01
CA ASP A 394 8.25 -3.10 15.07
C ASP A 394 7.26 -3.12 13.88
N TYR A 395 7.61 -2.53 12.73
CA TYR A 395 6.73 -2.44 11.55
C TYR A 395 6.17 -3.79 11.08
N ASP A 396 6.96 -4.86 11.18
CA ASP A 396 6.57 -6.21 10.78
C ASP A 396 5.56 -6.90 11.74
N ILE A 397 5.14 -6.25 12.85
CA ILE A 397 4.02 -6.73 13.68
C ILE A 397 2.68 -6.57 12.96
N ASN A 398 2.49 -5.46 12.27
CA ASN A 398 1.33 -5.17 11.42
C ASN A 398 1.73 -4.09 10.41
N PRO A 399 2.14 -4.45 9.18
CA PRO A 399 2.49 -3.49 8.15
C PRO A 399 1.30 -2.61 7.72
N LEU A 400 1.57 -1.55 6.95
CA LEU A 400 0.49 -0.85 6.26
C LEU A 400 -0.17 -1.78 5.25
N TYR A 401 -1.50 -1.88 5.31
CA TYR A 401 -2.30 -2.62 4.32
C TYR A 401 -2.35 -1.88 2.98
N GLY A 402 -2.07 -0.57 2.97
CA GLY A 402 -1.95 0.19 1.74
C GLY A 402 -1.40 1.61 1.91
N VAL A 403 -1.20 2.27 0.77
CA VAL A 403 -0.91 3.69 0.66
C VAL A 403 -1.84 4.30 -0.38
N MET A 404 -2.53 5.39 -0.01
CA MET A 404 -3.43 6.11 -0.91
C MET A 404 -2.80 7.43 -1.38
N ILE A 405 -2.59 7.55 -2.68
CA ILE A 405 -2.02 8.73 -3.34
C ILE A 405 -3.17 9.61 -3.87
N GLY A 406 -3.12 10.92 -3.59
CA GLY A 406 -4.17 11.86 -3.95
C GLY A 406 -3.74 12.88 -5.00
N ARG A 407 -3.56 14.13 -4.57
CA ARG A 407 -3.20 15.27 -5.44
C ARG A 407 -2.04 14.99 -6.40
N ALA A 408 -1.05 14.18 -6.03
CA ALA A 408 0.06 13.84 -6.91
C ALA A 408 -0.43 13.24 -8.25
N CYS A 409 -1.40 12.31 -8.24
CA CYS A 409 -1.96 11.73 -9.46
C CYS A 409 -2.79 12.73 -10.28
N MET A 410 -3.50 13.66 -9.63
CA MET A 410 -4.22 14.75 -10.29
C MET A 410 -3.27 15.78 -10.92
N GLU A 411 -2.12 16.04 -10.27
CA GLU A 411 -1.13 17.03 -10.70
C GLU A 411 -0.18 16.49 -11.76
N ASN A 412 0.21 15.21 -11.66
CA ASN A 412 0.87 14.43 -12.69
C ASN A 412 0.46 12.96 -12.61
N ILE A 413 -0.27 12.47 -13.60
CA ILE A 413 -0.77 11.10 -13.62
C ILE A 413 0.33 10.05 -13.90
N THR A 414 1.46 10.44 -14.51
CA THR A 414 2.59 9.51 -14.78
C THR A 414 3.27 9.01 -13.49
N VAL A 415 2.98 9.61 -12.34
CA VAL A 415 3.42 9.17 -11.01
C VAL A 415 3.06 7.71 -10.69
N LEU A 416 2.09 7.12 -11.40
CA LEU A 416 1.65 5.74 -11.22
C LEU A 416 2.28 4.74 -12.19
N ALA A 417 3.06 5.16 -13.20
CA ALA A 417 3.55 4.28 -14.28
C ALA A 417 4.41 3.10 -13.81
N LYS A 418 5.12 3.27 -12.68
CA LYS A 418 5.95 2.24 -12.04
C LYS A 418 5.20 1.34 -11.06
N THR A 419 3.90 1.55 -10.81
CA THR A 419 3.19 0.91 -9.70
C THR A 419 3.10 -0.61 -9.86
N ASP A 420 2.69 -1.09 -11.04
CA ASP A 420 2.53 -2.53 -11.32
C ASP A 420 3.87 -3.27 -11.14
N LYS A 421 4.97 -2.62 -11.54
CA LYS A 421 6.35 -3.11 -11.46
C LYS A 421 6.94 -3.07 -10.06
N LEU A 422 6.85 -1.94 -9.34
CA LEU A 422 7.49 -1.74 -8.04
C LEU A 422 6.70 -2.33 -6.85
N VAL A 423 5.37 -2.43 -6.94
CA VAL A 423 4.51 -2.89 -5.82
C VAL A 423 3.95 -4.29 -6.05
N TYR A 424 3.73 -4.68 -7.30
CA TYR A 424 3.08 -5.97 -7.62
C TYR A 424 4.00 -6.94 -8.36
N ASN A 425 5.17 -6.51 -8.86
CA ASN A 425 6.07 -7.31 -9.71
C ASN A 425 5.35 -7.85 -10.97
N TYR A 426 4.51 -7.01 -11.60
CA TYR A 426 3.97 -7.21 -12.94
C TYR A 426 4.64 -6.23 -13.91
N ASP A 427 4.72 -6.57 -15.19
CA ASP A 427 5.17 -5.60 -16.19
C ASP A 427 4.19 -4.42 -16.28
N SER A 428 4.72 -3.20 -16.31
CA SER A 428 3.91 -1.99 -16.55
C SER A 428 3.22 -2.09 -17.92
N PRO A 429 1.98 -1.58 -18.08
CA PRO A 429 1.28 -1.62 -19.35
C PRO A 429 2.10 -1.01 -20.49
N SER A 430 2.02 -1.57 -21.70
CA SER A 430 2.63 -0.97 -22.90
C SER A 430 2.08 0.44 -23.18
N THR A 431 0.83 0.69 -22.82
CA THR A 431 0.19 2.01 -22.84
C THR A 431 0.84 3.01 -21.87
N ALA A 432 1.59 2.55 -20.87
CA ALA A 432 2.29 3.36 -19.86
C ALA A 432 3.79 3.56 -20.15
N HIS A 433 4.24 3.35 -21.40
CA HIS A 433 5.67 3.41 -21.76
C HIS A 433 6.21 4.84 -21.84
N SER A 434 5.54 5.73 -22.58
CA SER A 434 5.89 7.16 -22.74
C SER A 434 4.66 8.06 -22.48
N ARG A 435 4.82 9.39 -22.56
CA ARG A 435 3.65 10.28 -22.50
C ARG A 435 2.80 10.16 -23.76
N ARG A 436 3.41 9.91 -24.92
CA ARG A 436 2.70 9.64 -26.18
C ARG A 436 1.80 8.41 -26.05
N THR A 437 2.33 7.25 -25.62
CA THR A 437 1.52 6.02 -25.51
C THR A 437 0.34 6.15 -24.54
N VAL A 438 0.48 6.95 -23.48
CA VAL A 438 -0.62 7.23 -22.54
C VAL A 438 -1.68 8.11 -23.20
N LEU A 439 -1.28 9.12 -23.97
CA LEU A 439 -2.20 10.00 -24.69
C LEU A 439 -2.87 9.29 -25.87
N ASP A 440 -2.18 8.45 -26.63
CA ASP A 440 -2.75 7.64 -27.71
C ASP A 440 -3.79 6.64 -27.16
N ALA A 441 -3.47 5.98 -26.04
CA ALA A 441 -4.42 5.09 -25.37
C ALA A 441 -5.63 5.85 -24.81
N TYR A 442 -5.44 7.09 -24.33
CA TYR A 442 -6.53 7.95 -23.89
C TYR A 442 -7.34 8.52 -25.06
N LYS A 443 -6.70 8.80 -26.20
CA LYS A 443 -7.35 9.19 -27.46
C LYS A 443 -8.33 8.12 -27.92
N PHE A 444 -7.92 6.86 -27.95
CA PHE A 444 -8.81 5.74 -28.25
C PHE A 444 -9.98 5.66 -27.24
N TYR A 445 -9.74 5.89 -25.96
CA TYR A 445 -10.82 6.00 -24.97
C TYR A 445 -11.79 7.16 -25.28
N LEU A 446 -11.28 8.34 -25.65
CA LEU A 446 -12.09 9.49 -26.06
C LEU A 446 -12.96 9.19 -27.28
N GLU A 447 -12.41 8.52 -28.30
CA GLU A 447 -13.15 8.12 -29.52
C GLU A 447 -14.38 7.25 -29.21
N GLN A 448 -14.27 6.36 -28.21
CA GLN A 448 -15.38 5.50 -27.76
C GLN A 448 -16.36 6.19 -26.79
N ASN A 449 -16.04 7.39 -26.27
CA ASN A 449 -16.81 8.05 -25.20
C ASN A 449 -17.29 9.48 -25.55
N SER A 450 -16.86 10.08 -26.67
CA SER A 450 -17.22 11.45 -27.05
C SER A 450 -18.37 11.51 -28.06
N SER A 451 -19.51 10.89 -27.74
CA SER A 451 -20.68 10.79 -28.64
C SER A 451 -21.49 12.10 -28.82
N PHE A 452 -21.29 13.10 -27.94
CA PHE A 452 -22.05 14.36 -27.96
C PHE A 452 -21.17 15.60 -27.73
N TYR A 453 -21.29 16.55 -28.67
CA TYR A 453 -20.43 17.72 -28.84
C TYR A 453 -20.87 18.93 -27.98
N THR A 454 -20.70 18.84 -26.66
CA THR A 454 -20.89 20.02 -25.77
C THR A 454 -19.55 20.50 -25.22
N LEU A 455 -19.44 21.82 -25.03
CA LEU A 455 -18.28 22.46 -24.40
C LEU A 455 -18.01 21.90 -22.99
N VAL A 456 -19.08 21.58 -22.24
CA VAL A 456 -18.99 21.02 -20.89
C VAL A 456 -18.40 19.60 -20.93
N ASN A 457 -18.93 18.74 -21.80
CA ASN A 457 -18.44 17.37 -21.99
C ASN A 457 -16.97 17.37 -22.40
N ALA A 458 -16.57 18.26 -23.32
CA ALA A 458 -15.19 18.37 -23.77
C ALA A 458 -14.23 18.81 -22.65
N PHE A 459 -14.65 19.75 -21.79
CA PHE A 459 -13.88 20.09 -20.59
C PHE A 459 -13.78 18.92 -19.60
N GLU A 460 -14.84 18.14 -19.40
CA GLU A 460 -14.79 17.00 -18.48
C GLU A 460 -13.91 15.86 -19.01
N LEU A 461 -14.03 15.51 -20.29
CA LEU A 461 -13.28 14.47 -20.98
C LEU A 461 -11.78 14.76 -21.06
N LEU A 462 -11.37 16.03 -21.30
CA LEU A 462 -9.96 16.39 -21.50
C LEU A 462 -9.25 16.90 -20.24
N LYS A 463 -9.98 17.18 -19.16
CA LYS A 463 -9.40 17.62 -17.88
C LYS A 463 -8.42 16.62 -17.22
N PRO A 464 -8.63 15.29 -17.25
CA PRO A 464 -7.72 14.32 -16.64
C PRO A 464 -6.27 14.39 -17.12
N ILE A 465 -6.06 14.64 -18.42
CA ILE A 465 -4.72 14.64 -19.03
C ILE A 465 -3.93 15.95 -18.85
N LEU A 466 -4.56 17.03 -18.35
CA LEU A 466 -3.91 18.35 -18.16
C LEU A 466 -2.68 18.34 -17.23
N GLY A 467 -2.46 17.25 -16.47
CA GLY A 467 -1.29 17.06 -15.60
C GLY A 467 -0.11 16.32 -16.23
N ILE A 468 -0.29 15.62 -17.37
CA ILE A 468 0.66 14.57 -17.83
C ILE A 468 2.09 15.06 -18.14
N LEU A 469 2.21 16.31 -18.59
CA LEU A 469 3.49 16.98 -18.88
C LEU A 469 4.09 17.74 -17.69
N LYS A 470 3.51 17.66 -16.48
CA LYS A 470 3.96 18.50 -15.35
C LYS A 470 5.43 18.24 -15.02
N GLY A 471 6.24 19.29 -15.11
CA GLY A 471 7.70 19.25 -14.91
C GLY A 471 8.50 19.14 -16.21
N MET A 472 7.85 18.94 -17.36
CA MET A 472 8.49 18.83 -18.67
C MET A 472 8.35 20.14 -19.49
N PRO A 473 9.24 20.35 -20.48
CA PRO A 473 9.00 21.28 -21.58
C PRO A 473 7.64 21.08 -22.27
N GLY A 474 7.10 22.14 -22.88
CA GLY A 474 5.77 22.12 -23.49
C GLY A 474 4.57 22.13 -22.52
N HIS A 475 4.73 21.84 -21.22
CA HIS A 475 3.61 21.69 -20.27
C HIS A 475 2.59 22.85 -20.27
N ARG A 476 3.09 24.10 -20.21
CA ARG A 476 2.23 25.30 -20.21
C ARG A 476 1.54 25.50 -21.56
N LEU A 477 2.21 25.16 -22.66
CA LEU A 477 1.63 25.23 -24.00
C LEU A 477 0.49 24.22 -24.12
N PHE A 478 0.73 22.95 -23.80
CA PHE A 478 -0.27 21.87 -23.86
C PHE A 478 -1.57 22.24 -23.13
N ARG A 479 -1.47 22.68 -21.87
CA ARG A 479 -2.63 23.08 -21.07
C ARG A 479 -3.40 24.26 -21.68
N ASN A 480 -2.68 25.26 -22.19
CA ASN A 480 -3.30 26.42 -22.82
C ASN A 480 -3.94 26.07 -24.17
N LYS A 481 -3.32 25.18 -24.96
CA LYS A 481 -3.83 24.71 -26.25
C LYS A 481 -5.06 23.84 -26.08
N ILE A 482 -5.09 22.91 -25.12
CA ILE A 482 -6.31 22.15 -24.79
C ILE A 482 -7.48 23.09 -24.42
N ASP A 483 -7.30 24.06 -23.51
CA ASP A 483 -8.36 25.00 -23.15
C ASP A 483 -8.83 25.86 -24.36
N SER A 484 -7.88 26.38 -25.14
CA SER A 484 -8.17 27.17 -26.34
C SER A 484 -8.88 26.36 -27.43
N TYR A 485 -8.47 25.11 -27.67
CA TYR A 485 -9.05 24.23 -28.68
C TYR A 485 -10.41 23.68 -28.26
N ILE A 486 -10.66 23.44 -26.96
CA ILE A 486 -12.02 23.17 -26.47
C ILE A 486 -12.93 24.36 -26.78
N ARG A 487 -12.52 25.59 -26.43
CA ARG A 487 -13.33 26.81 -26.68
C ARG A 487 -13.54 27.11 -28.17
N LYS A 488 -12.59 26.77 -29.04
CA LYS A 488 -12.61 27.09 -30.47
C LYS A 488 -13.21 25.98 -31.35
N TYR A 489 -13.10 24.72 -30.93
CA TYR A 489 -13.36 23.56 -31.80
C TYR A 489 -14.27 22.48 -31.20
N ALA A 490 -14.73 22.55 -29.94
CA ALA A 490 -15.60 21.50 -29.36
C ALA A 490 -16.98 21.36 -30.04
N SER A 491 -17.34 22.25 -30.97
CA SER A 491 -18.53 22.17 -31.84
C SER A 491 -18.26 21.54 -33.22
N THR A 492 -17.00 21.30 -33.59
CA THR A 492 -16.60 20.83 -34.94
C THR A 492 -15.56 19.71 -34.95
N LEU A 493 -14.83 19.53 -33.86
CA LEU A 493 -13.87 18.44 -33.64
C LEU A 493 -14.27 17.63 -32.40
N ASN A 494 -14.01 16.32 -32.45
CA ASN A 494 -14.14 15.46 -31.27
C ASN A 494 -12.96 15.66 -30.30
N CYS A 495 -13.05 15.08 -29.10
CA CYS A 495 -12.02 15.27 -28.07
C CYS A 495 -10.67 14.64 -28.46
N ALA A 496 -10.66 13.58 -29.25
CA ALA A 496 -9.46 12.91 -29.74
C ALA A 496 -8.69 13.80 -30.74
N GLN A 497 -9.39 14.45 -31.68
CA GLN A 497 -8.82 15.42 -32.62
C GLN A 497 -8.29 16.67 -31.90
N ILE A 498 -9.00 17.15 -30.87
CA ILE A 498 -8.52 18.27 -30.02
C ILE A 498 -7.21 17.89 -29.28
N LEU A 499 -7.09 16.63 -28.84
CA LEU A 499 -5.88 16.10 -28.25
C LEU A 499 -4.73 15.98 -29.27
N ASP A 500 -4.98 15.43 -30.46
CA ASP A 500 -3.98 15.34 -31.54
C ASP A 500 -3.32 16.71 -31.81
N LYS A 501 -4.13 17.76 -31.98
CA LYS A 501 -3.63 19.11 -32.24
C LYS A 501 -2.80 19.68 -31.09
N ALA A 502 -3.12 19.31 -29.85
CA ALA A 502 -2.33 19.72 -28.68
C ALA A 502 -1.03 18.91 -28.52
N MET A 503 -0.97 17.67 -29.03
CA MET A 503 0.26 16.87 -29.10
C MET A 503 1.18 17.37 -30.20
N GLU A 504 0.65 17.63 -31.39
CA GLU A 504 1.32 18.30 -32.52
C GLU A 504 1.98 19.63 -32.07
N ASP A 505 1.27 20.46 -31.30
CA ASP A 505 1.82 21.68 -30.70
C ASP A 505 2.99 21.43 -29.74
N VAL A 506 2.96 20.32 -28.98
CA VAL A 506 4.06 19.96 -28.06
C VAL A 506 5.26 19.44 -28.84
N ASP A 507 5.06 18.61 -29.86
CA ASP A 507 6.14 18.08 -30.69
C ASP A 507 6.86 19.19 -31.48
N ASN A 508 6.13 20.22 -31.92
CA ASN A 508 6.72 21.38 -32.60
C ASN A 508 7.55 22.29 -31.66
N ILE A 509 7.18 22.42 -30.37
CA ILE A 509 7.92 23.29 -29.43
C ILE A 509 9.00 22.53 -28.63
N ALA A 510 8.77 21.24 -28.36
CA ALA A 510 9.61 20.37 -27.55
C ALA A 510 9.69 18.97 -28.19
N PRO A 511 10.44 18.81 -29.31
CA PRO A 511 10.54 17.55 -30.03
C PRO A 511 10.98 16.39 -29.13
N GLY A 512 10.29 15.25 -29.22
CA GLY A 512 10.59 14.05 -28.43
C GLY A 512 10.17 14.10 -26.95
N CYS A 513 9.66 15.23 -26.43
CA CYS A 513 9.23 15.37 -25.03
C CYS A 513 8.14 14.35 -24.65
N LEU A 514 7.26 14.01 -25.60
CA LEU A 514 6.21 13.01 -25.42
C LEU A 514 6.73 11.57 -25.44
N ASP A 515 7.84 11.31 -26.14
CA ASP A 515 8.39 9.96 -26.39
C ASP A 515 9.32 9.47 -25.27
N LEU A 516 9.79 10.38 -24.41
CA LEU A 516 10.60 10.04 -23.24
C LEU A 516 9.94 8.95 -22.39
N ILE A 517 10.67 7.86 -22.20
CA ILE A 517 10.25 6.69 -21.42
C ILE A 517 9.95 7.13 -19.98
N LEU A 518 8.72 6.88 -19.50
CA LEU A 518 8.29 7.29 -18.16
C LEU A 518 9.16 6.68 -17.06
N ASP A 519 9.68 5.48 -17.32
CA ASP A 519 10.57 4.76 -16.41
C ASP A 519 11.96 5.38 -16.27
N ASP A 520 12.50 6.01 -17.33
CA ASP A 520 13.83 6.60 -17.32
C ASP A 520 13.80 8.04 -16.83
N TYR A 521 14.10 8.21 -15.54
CA TYR A 521 14.21 9.52 -14.92
C TYR A 521 15.48 10.27 -15.36
N LYS A 522 16.57 9.57 -15.70
CA LYS A 522 17.83 10.22 -16.10
C LYS A 522 17.69 10.88 -17.46
N ALA A 523 17.18 10.14 -18.46
CA ALA A 523 16.88 10.70 -19.78
C ALA A 523 15.89 11.88 -19.70
N GLN A 524 14.89 11.81 -18.82
CA GLN A 524 13.97 12.93 -18.58
C GLN A 524 14.65 14.16 -17.96
N GLN A 525 15.53 14.00 -16.97
CA GLN A 525 16.27 15.14 -16.38
C GLN A 525 17.32 15.71 -17.36
N GLU A 526 17.98 14.86 -18.15
CA GLU A 526 18.92 15.29 -19.18
C GLU A 526 18.20 16.10 -20.28
N TYR A 527 17.04 15.65 -20.74
CA TYR A 527 16.19 16.40 -21.65
C TYR A 527 15.76 17.76 -21.07
N ILE A 528 15.31 17.79 -19.81
CA ILE A 528 14.93 19.04 -19.11
C ILE A 528 16.12 20.01 -18.98
N LYS A 529 17.35 19.50 -18.85
CA LYS A 529 18.57 20.31 -18.72
C LYS A 529 19.06 20.86 -20.07
N ASN A 530 18.76 20.16 -21.16
CA ASN A 530 19.23 20.49 -22.51
C ASN A 530 18.20 21.30 -23.33
N TYR A 531 17.07 21.70 -22.72
CA TYR A 531 15.99 22.51 -23.29
C TYR A 531 15.95 23.91 -22.64
#